data_AF-A0A1M5ENK9-F1
#
_entry.id   AF-A0A1M5ENK9-F1
#
_cell.length_a   1.000
_cell.length_b   1.000
_cell.length_c   1.000
_cell.angle_alpha   90.00
_cell.angle_beta   90.00
_cell.angle_gamma   90.00
#
_symmetry.space_group_name_H-M   'P 1'
#
loop_
_entity.id
_entity.type
_entity.pdbx_description
1 polymer ?
#
loop_
_entity_poly.entity_id
_entity_poly.type
_entity_poly.pdbx_seq_one_letter_code
_entity_poly.pdbx_strand_id
1 'polypeptide(L)' 'TTKTPVELKDLPEAVKTTLQSEPVKAWTPVAAFLVTNADKTKFYQIDVKKEAETASIKIGEDGKVIQ' A
#
# COMPACT_ATOMS: atom_id res chain seq x y z
N THR A 1 11.04 3.57 -12.07
CA THR A 1 10.31 2.55 -11.31
C THR A 1 9.04 2.24 -12.09
N THR A 2 8.58 0.99 -12.15
CA THR A 2 7.30 0.64 -12.81
C THR A 2 6.21 0.56 -11.75
N LYS A 3 4.99 1.01 -12.05
CA LYS A 3 3.86 0.98 -11.11
C LYS A 3 2.74 0.18 -11.75
N THR A 4 2.51 -1.02 -11.24
CA THR A 4 1.46 -1.93 -11.70
C THR A 4 0.25 -1.79 -10.78
N PRO A 5 -0.93 -1.38 -11.28
CA PRO A 5 -2.14 -1.39 -10.45
C PRO A 5 -2.46 -2.82 -10.03
N VAL A 6 -2.71 -3.01 -8.74
CA VAL A 6 -3.11 -4.29 -8.15
C VAL A 6 -4.40 -4.08 -7.39
N GLU A 7 -5.24 -5.10 -7.33
CA GLU A 7 -6.46 -5.01 -6.55
C GLU A 7 -6.15 -5.22 -5.06
N LEU A 8 -6.94 -4.60 -4.19
CA LEU A 8 -6.79 -4.77 -2.73
C LEU A 8 -6.92 -6.24 -2.30
N LYS A 9 -7.68 -7.04 -3.05
CA LYS A 9 -7.80 -8.49 -2.84
C LYS A 9 -6.54 -9.27 -3.21
N ASP A 10 -5.76 -8.78 -4.17
CA ASP A 10 -4.49 -9.38 -4.61
C ASP A 10 -3.32 -8.96 -3.71
N LEU A 11 -3.56 -8.05 -2.76
CA LEU A 11 -2.55 -7.70 -1.78
C LEU A 11 -2.23 -8.89 -0.86
N PRO A 12 -0.95 -9.06 -0.51
CA PRO A 12 -0.54 -10.02 0.51
C PRO A 12 -1.27 -9.78 1.84
N GLU A 13 -1.49 -10.84 2.61
CA GLU A 13 -2.10 -10.74 3.94
C GLU A 13 -1.33 -9.79 4.86
N ALA A 14 0.00 -9.75 4.75
CA ALA A 14 0.84 -8.83 5.51
C ALA A 14 0.52 -7.36 5.20
N VAL A 15 0.31 -7.01 3.93
CA VAL A 15 -0.09 -5.66 3.50
C VAL A 15 -1.51 -5.34 3.97
N LYS A 16 -2.44 -6.29 3.82
CA LYS A 16 -3.82 -6.15 4.30
C LYS A 16 -3.88 -5.94 5.81
N THR A 17 -3.03 -6.63 6.56
CA THR A 17 -2.93 -6.51 8.02
C THR A 17 -2.49 -5.10 8.39
N THR A 18 -1.48 -4.57 7.71
CA THR A 18 -1.01 -3.18 7.90
C THR A 18 -2.08 -2.15 7.56
N LEU A 19 -2.86 -2.36 6.49
CA LEU A 19 -3.99 -1.50 6.15
C LEU A 19 -5.12 -1.55 7.18
N GLN A 20 -5.29 -2.69 7.86
CA GLN A 20 -6.23 -2.86 8.95
C GLN A 20 -5.66 -2.44 10.32
N SER A 21 -4.39 -2.02 10.36
CA SER A 21 -3.73 -1.58 11.57
C SER A 21 -4.02 -0.10 11.84
N GLU A 22 -4.10 0.31 13.09
CA GLU A 22 -4.20 1.74 13.42
C GLU A 22 -2.85 2.44 13.18
N PRO A 23 -2.84 3.67 12.65
CA PRO A 23 -4.00 4.54 12.35
C PRO A 23 -4.60 4.34 10.94
N VAL A 24 -4.01 3.48 10.11
CA VAL A 24 -4.38 3.28 8.70
C VAL A 24 -5.79 2.76 8.54
N LYS A 25 -6.30 1.97 9.48
CA LYS A 25 -7.68 1.48 9.52
C LYS A 25 -8.73 2.59 9.47
N ALA A 26 -8.38 3.80 9.93
CA ALA A 26 -9.25 4.98 9.83
C ALA A 26 -9.29 5.56 8.40
N TRP A 27 -8.44 5.08 7.50
CA TRP A 27 -8.32 5.51 6.12
C TRP A 27 -8.86 4.42 5.20
N THR A 28 -9.64 4.83 4.21
CA THR A 28 -10.18 3.91 3.21
C THR A 28 -9.17 3.74 2.09
N PRO A 29 -8.61 2.54 1.85
CA PRO A 29 -7.77 2.31 0.68
C PRO A 29 -8.62 2.47 -0.58
N VAL A 30 -8.21 3.40 -1.45
CA VAL A 30 -8.89 3.73 -2.71
C VAL A 30 -8.19 3.13 -3.91
N ALA A 31 -6.87 2.94 -3.82
CA ALA A 31 -6.09 2.31 -4.88
C ALA A 31 -4.87 1.59 -4.33
N ALA A 32 -4.42 0.56 -5.03
CA ALA A 32 -3.23 -0.20 -4.67
C ALA A 32 -2.37 -0.44 -5.91
N PHE A 33 -1.05 -0.36 -5.72
CA PHE A 33 -0.12 -0.47 -6.83
C PHE A 33 1.16 -1.16 -6.39
N LEU A 34 1.60 -2.16 -7.14
CA LEU A 34 2.91 -2.76 -6.99
C LEU A 34 3.94 -1.92 -7.75
N VAL A 35 4.78 -1.22 -7.01
CA VAL A 35 5.91 -0.46 -7.54
C VAL A 35 7.14 -1.34 -7.57
N THR A 36 7.78 -1.46 -8.73
CA THR A 36 9.08 -2.10 -8.89
C THR A 36 10.14 -1.03 -9.17
N ASN A 37 11.12 -0.92 -8.28
CA ASN A 37 12.23 -0.01 -8.44
C ASN A 37 13.27 -0.52 -9.45
N ALA A 38 14.17 0.38 -9.86
CA ALA A 38 15.26 0.05 -10.77
C ALA A 38 16.29 -0.89 -10.12
N ASP A 39 16.48 -0.75 -8.81
CA ASP A 39 17.28 -1.62 -7.92
C ASP A 39 16.61 -2.99 -7.64
N LYS A 40 15.55 -3.34 -8.38
CA LYS A 40 14.76 -4.58 -8.26
C LYS A 40 13.97 -4.73 -6.96
N THR A 41 14.02 -3.75 -6.04
CA THR A 41 13.12 -3.78 -4.89
C THR A 41 11.69 -3.56 -5.33
N LYS A 42 10.76 -4.27 -4.71
CA LYS A 42 9.32 -4.16 -4.98
C LYS A 42 8.62 -3.75 -3.71
N PHE A 43 7.63 -2.87 -3.85
CA PHE A 43 6.79 -2.44 -2.76
C PHE A 43 5.39 -2.12 -3.24
N TYR A 44 4.42 -2.30 -2.37
CA TYR A 44 3.03 -1.93 -2.59
C TYR A 44 2.80 -0.50 -2.13
N GLN A 45 2.48 0.39 -3.04
CA GLN A 45 1.94 1.70 -2.72
C GLN A 45 0.42 1.60 -2.67
N ILE A 46 -0.15 1.86 -1.49
CA ILE A 46 -1.59 1.93 -1.26
C ILE A 46 -1.97 3.38 -1.08
N ASP A 47 -2.79 3.91 -1.98
CA ASP A 47 -3.38 5.22 -1.81
C ASP A 47 -4.64 5.06 -0.96
N VAL A 48 -4.66 5.77 0.17
CA VAL A 48 -5.73 5.76 1.16
C VAL A 48 -6.34 7.16 1.27
N LYS A 49 -7.63 7.22 1.56
CA LYS A 49 -8.37 8.48 1.71
C LYS A 49 -9.12 8.48 3.03
N LYS A 50 -8.99 9.58 3.77
CA LYS A 50 -9.70 9.83 5.02
C LYS A 50 -10.33 11.21 4.95
N GLU A 51 -11.66 11.25 4.88
CA GLU A 51 -12.44 12.49 4.77
C GLU A 51 -11.99 13.38 3.60
N ALA A 52 -11.18 14.41 3.87
CA ALA A 52 -10.60 15.32 2.87
C ALA A 52 -9.11 15.06 2.59
N GLU A 53 -8.47 14.19 3.36
CA GLU A 53 -7.05 13.87 3.24
C GLU A 53 -6.84 12.63 2.38
N THR A 54 -5.85 12.70 1.49
CA THR A 54 -5.32 11.56 0.75
C THR A 54 -3.88 11.32 1.17
N ALA A 55 -3.57 10.08 1.52
CA ALA A 55 -2.23 9.65 1.86
C ALA A 55 -1.83 8.44 1.01
N SER A 56 -0.53 8.25 0.81
CA SER A 56 0.01 7.10 0.09
C SER A 56 0.94 6.34 1.02
N ILE A 57 0.58 5.10 1.32
CA ILE A 57 1.34 4.23 2.22
C ILE A 57 2.14 3.27 1.36
N LYS A 58 3.45 3.29 1.52
CA LYS A 58 4.34 2.33 0.87
C LYS A 58 4.59 1.19 1.82
N ILE A 59 4.34 -0.03 1.38
CA ILE A 59 4.42 -1.25 2.17
C ILE A 59 5.30 -2.24 1.41
N GLY A 60 6.33 -2.78 2.05
CA GLY A 60 7.18 -3.82 1.48
C GLY A 60 6.40 -5.11 1.23
N GLU A 61 6.99 -6.02 0.46
CA GLU A 61 6.40 -7.35 0.24
C GLU A 61 6.27 -8.16 1.54
N ASP A 62 7.03 -7.81 2.57
CA ASP A 62 6.97 -8.35 3.92
C ASP A 62 5.87 -7.71 4.79
N GLY A 63 5.08 -6.78 4.24
CA GLY A 63 4.02 -6.07 4.96
C GLY A 63 4.50 -4.92 5.83
N LYS A 64 5.79 -4.59 5.82
CA LYS A 64 6.32 -3.46 6.60
C LYS A 64 6.11 -2.15 5.86
N VAL A 65 5.62 -1.14 6.58
CA VAL A 65 5.57 0.22 6.03
C VAL A 65 7.00 0.73 5.82
N ILE A 66 7.31 1.10 4.58
CA ILE A 66 8.57 1.71 4.13
C ILE A 66 8.25 3.16 3.77
N GLN A 67 7.98 3.97 4.80
CA GLN A 67 7.77 5.41 4.67
C GLN A 67 9.09 6.13 4.41
#